data_AF-M2ZKH3-F1
#
_entry.id   AF-M2ZKH3-F1
#
_cell.length_a   1.000
_cell.length_b   1.000
_cell.length_c   1.000
_cell.angle_alpha   90.00
_cell.angle_beta   90.00
_cell.angle_gamma   90.00
#
_symmetry.space_group_name_H-M   'P 1'
#
loop_
_entity.id
_entity.type
_entity.pdbx_description
1 polymer ?
#
loop_
_entity_poly.entity_id
_entity_poly.type
_entity_poly.pdbx_seq_one_letter_code
_entity_poly.pdbx_strand_id
1 'polypeptide(L)'
;MRPNSEEPPYLLAAQAGTVVRHLHSRLRAGEAASPADLCRTIGALQQLADDLVQVLPGLQGQLEESLLDGQVGAGDTAGEAWGKVAEVGYALAQARTGGLLMAAELRVSRRMLGELASS
;
A
#
# COMPACT_ATOMS: atom_id res chain seq x y z
N MET A 1 22.81 -8.32 -25.23
CA MET A 1 22.11 -7.55 -24.19
C MET A 1 21.74 -8.51 -23.07
N ARG A 2 22.18 -8.27 -21.83
CA ARG A 2 21.68 -9.01 -20.67
C ARG A 2 20.26 -8.49 -20.40
N PRO A 3 19.26 -9.34 -20.11
CA PRO A 3 17.95 -8.85 -19.72
C PRO A 3 18.11 -8.03 -18.43
N ASN A 4 17.46 -6.87 -18.36
CA ASN A 4 17.30 -6.14 -17.10
C ASN A 4 16.75 -7.14 -16.08
N SER A 5 17.52 -7.44 -15.04
CA SER A 5 16.99 -8.12 -13.86
C SER A 5 16.06 -7.12 -13.20
N GLU A 6 14.80 -7.08 -13.62
CA GLU A 6 13.76 -6.37 -12.89
C GLU A 6 13.71 -6.96 -11.48
N GLU A 7 13.86 -6.10 -10.47
CA GLU A 7 13.75 -6.53 -9.09
C GLU A 7 12.39 -7.20 -8.88
N PRO A 8 12.34 -8.39 -8.28
CA PRO A 8 11.08 -9.04 -7.99
C PRO A 8 10.12 -8.11 -7.22
N PRO A 9 8.83 -8.05 -7.58
CA PRO A 9 7.87 -7.11 -6.98
C PRO A 9 7.81 -7.14 -5.45
N TYR A 10 8.04 -8.32 -4.83
CA TYR A 10 8.05 -8.45 -3.38
C TYR A 10 9.22 -7.72 -2.70
N LEU A 11 10.36 -7.53 -3.39
CA LEU A 11 11.49 -6.77 -2.87
C LEU A 11 11.17 -5.27 -2.83
N LEU A 12 10.53 -4.74 -3.88
CA LEU A 12 10.08 -3.35 -3.92
C LEU A 12 9.08 -3.06 -2.80
N ALA A 13 8.13 -3.98 -2.56
CA ALA A 13 7.19 -3.88 -1.44
C ALA A 13 7.90 -3.89 -0.07
N ALA A 14 8.92 -4.75 0.11
CA ALA A 14 9.71 -4.81 1.34
C ALA A 14 10.52 -3.52 1.59
N GLN A 15 11.07 -2.92 0.52
CA GLN A 15 11.75 -1.63 0.58
C GLN A 15 10.78 -0.52 1.00
N ALA A 16 9.61 -0.43 0.36
CA ALA A 16 8.57 0.54 0.72
C ALA A 16 8.15 0.39 2.20
N GLY A 17 7.95 -0.84 2.67
CA GLY A 17 7.63 -1.10 4.08
C GLY A 17 8.76 -0.67 5.04
N THR A 18 10.01 -0.77 4.63
CA THR A 18 11.17 -0.31 5.42
C THR A 18 11.19 1.21 5.53
N VAL A 19 10.90 1.92 4.43
CA VAL A 19 10.78 3.38 4.43
C VAL A 19 9.66 3.85 5.35
N VAL A 20 8.49 3.22 5.31
CA VAL A 20 7.35 3.56 6.19
C VAL A 20 7.70 3.34 7.67
N ARG A 21 8.36 2.21 8.02
CA ARG A 21 8.81 1.95 9.40
C ARG A 21 9.83 2.96 9.89
N HIS A 22 10.74 3.37 9.01
CA HIS A 22 11.72 4.40 9.32
C HIS A 22 11.03 5.74 9.58
N LEU A 23 10.11 6.16 8.71
CA LEU A 23 9.31 7.36 8.91
C LEU A 23 8.53 7.33 10.24
N HIS A 24 7.86 6.22 10.54
CA HIS A 24 7.15 6.03 11.81
C HIS A 24 8.08 6.19 13.02
N SER A 25 9.29 5.63 12.95
CA SER A 25 10.27 5.72 14.03
C SER A 25 10.73 7.16 14.25
N ARG A 26 10.99 7.92 13.17
CA ARG A 26 11.35 9.34 13.24
C ARG A 26 10.24 10.20 13.85
N LEU A 27 8.99 9.97 13.42
CA LEU A 27 7.83 10.68 13.97
C LEU A 27 7.63 10.39 15.45
N ARG A 28 7.85 9.13 15.90
CA ARG A 28 7.80 8.78 17.32
C ARG A 28 8.93 9.38 18.15
N ALA A 29 10.10 9.56 17.57
CA ALA A 29 11.22 10.22 18.23
C ALA A 29 10.99 11.73 18.44
N GLY A 30 9.92 12.31 17.86
CA GLY A 30 9.59 13.72 18.03
C GLY A 30 10.59 14.66 17.34
N GLU A 31 11.26 14.18 16.29
CA GLU A 31 12.17 15.01 15.50
C GLU A 31 11.43 16.24 14.96
N ALA A 32 11.98 17.43 15.18
CA ALA A 32 11.42 18.67 14.66
C ALA A 32 11.47 18.66 13.13
N ALA A 33 10.29 18.77 12.49
CA ALA A 33 10.15 18.89 11.05
C ALA A 33 9.64 20.29 10.70
N SER A 34 10.18 20.89 9.64
CA SER A 34 9.63 22.15 9.15
C SER A 34 8.21 21.93 8.58
N PRO A 35 7.34 22.95 8.56
CA PRO A 35 6.03 22.83 7.92
C PRO A 35 6.10 22.35 6.46
N ALA A 36 7.15 22.76 5.72
CA ALA A 36 7.40 22.29 4.36
C ALA A 36 7.72 20.78 4.30
N ASP A 37 8.49 20.25 5.25
CA ASP A 37 8.80 18.81 5.33
C ASP A 37 7.56 17.99 5.67
N LEU A 38 6.70 18.49 6.57
CA LEU A 38 5.43 17.87 6.89
C LEU A 38 4.50 17.85 5.68
N CYS A 39 4.35 18.96 4.94
CA CYS A 39 3.59 19.01 3.70
C CYS A 39 4.09 18.00 2.66
N ARG A 40 5.41 17.89 2.48
CA ARG A 40 6.02 16.91 1.57
C ARG A 40 5.75 15.48 2.01
N THR A 41 5.89 15.20 3.30
CA THR A 41 5.63 13.87 3.88
C THR A 41 4.18 13.46 3.70
N ILE A 42 3.23 14.35 4.01
CA ILE A 42 1.80 14.11 3.80
C ILE A 42 1.49 13.86 2.32
N GLY A 43 2.08 14.65 1.41
CA GLY A 43 1.94 14.46 -0.03
C GLY A 43 2.43 13.09 -0.50
N ALA A 44 3.60 12.65 -0.03
CA ALA A 44 4.16 11.33 -0.36
C ALA A 44 3.30 10.18 0.20
N LEU A 45 2.78 10.31 1.42
CA LEU A 45 1.86 9.33 2.00
C LEU A 45 0.54 9.27 1.24
N GLN A 46 0.03 10.41 0.75
CA GLN A 46 -1.18 10.44 -0.06
C GLN A 46 -0.96 9.69 -1.39
N GLN A 47 0.18 9.94 -2.06
CA GLN A 47 0.53 9.21 -3.29
C GLN A 47 0.65 7.70 -3.04
N LEU A 48 1.32 7.29 -1.96
CA LEU A 48 1.43 5.87 -1.59
C LEU A 48 0.06 5.23 -1.36
N ALA A 49 -0.86 5.92 -0.66
CA ALA A 49 -2.21 5.44 -0.45
C ALA A 49 -3.00 5.33 -1.77
N ASP A 50 -2.88 6.33 -2.64
CA ASP A 50 -3.49 6.35 -3.98
C ASP A 50 -2.94 5.18 -4.84
N ASP A 51 -1.63 4.91 -4.83
CA ASP A 51 -0.98 3.83 -5.57
C ASP A 51 -1.43 2.44 -5.07
N LEU A 52 -1.50 2.25 -3.75
CA LEU A 52 -1.99 1.00 -3.15
C LEU A 52 -3.43 0.69 -3.59
N VAL A 53 -4.30 1.71 -3.66
CA VAL A 53 -5.69 1.55 -4.13
C VAL A 53 -5.77 1.03 -5.57
N GLN A 54 -4.79 1.36 -6.42
CA GLN A 54 -4.72 0.88 -7.80
C GLN A 54 -4.15 -0.53 -7.92
N VAL A 55 -3.18 -0.90 -7.08
CA VAL A 55 -2.49 -2.20 -7.17
C VAL A 55 -3.30 -3.34 -6.55
N LEU A 56 -4.00 -3.10 -5.43
CA LEU A 56 -4.68 -4.15 -4.67
C LEU A 56 -5.73 -4.95 -5.48
N PRO A 57 -6.57 -4.35 -6.34
CA PRO A 57 -7.49 -5.10 -7.20
C PRO A 57 -6.77 -6.02 -8.19
N GLY A 58 -5.64 -5.57 -8.75
CA GLY A 58 -4.82 -6.37 -9.66
C GLY A 58 -4.23 -7.59 -8.95
N LEU A 59 -3.77 -7.43 -7.72
CA LEU A 59 -3.26 -8.53 -6.90
C LEU A 59 -4.35 -9.56 -6.58
N GLN A 60 -5.58 -9.11 -6.30
CA GLN A 60 -6.71 -10.00 -6.10
C GLN A 60 -7.01 -10.80 -7.38
N GLY A 61 -7.09 -10.15 -8.53
CA GLY A 61 -7.33 -10.82 -9.81
C GLY A 61 -6.26 -11.87 -10.13
N GLN A 62 -4.99 -11.55 -9.90
CA GLN A 62 -3.89 -12.51 -10.09
C GLN A 62 -3.99 -13.73 -9.17
N LEU A 63 -4.45 -13.56 -7.94
CA LEU A 63 -4.64 -14.67 -7.01
C LEU A 63 -5.79 -15.60 -7.46
N GLU A 64 -6.89 -15.01 -7.92
CA GLU A 64 -8.04 -15.75 -8.48
C GLU A 64 -7.64 -16.51 -9.76
N GLU A 65 -6.92 -15.85 -10.68
CA GLU A 65 -6.37 -16.49 -11.89
C GLU A 65 -5.40 -17.62 -11.56
N SER A 66 -4.47 -17.40 -10.62
CA SER A 66 -3.52 -18.43 -10.17
C SER A 66 -4.24 -19.66 -9.59
N LEU A 67 -5.39 -19.47 -8.93
CA LEU A 67 -6.21 -20.57 -8.44
C LEU A 67 -6.88 -21.33 -9.59
N LEU A 68 -7.43 -20.61 -10.56
CA LEU A 68 -8.04 -21.20 -11.77
C LEU A 68 -7.03 -22.02 -12.58
N ASP A 69 -5.79 -21.55 -12.67
CA ASP A 69 -4.68 -22.22 -13.34
C ASP A 69 -4.08 -23.37 -12.51
N GLY A 70 -4.56 -23.60 -11.28
CA GLY A 70 -4.08 -24.64 -10.38
C GLY A 70 -2.67 -24.40 -9.82
N GLN A 71 -2.17 -23.16 -9.88
CA GLN A 71 -0.86 -22.78 -9.36
C GLN A 71 -0.85 -22.62 -7.83
N VAL A 72 -2.02 -22.42 -7.23
CA VAL A 72 -2.23 -22.32 -5.77
C VAL A 72 -3.36 -23.26 -5.31
N GLY A 73 -3.41 -23.58 -4.02
CA GLY A 73 -4.39 -24.52 -3.46
C GLY A 73 -4.03 -26.00 -3.65
N ALA A 74 -2.77 -26.30 -3.96
CA ALA A 74 -2.30 -27.68 -4.08
C ALA A 74 -2.50 -28.45 -2.76
N GLY A 75 -3.25 -29.56 -2.82
CA GLY A 75 -3.57 -30.40 -1.66
C GLY A 75 -4.83 -30.01 -0.90
N ASP A 76 -5.49 -28.91 -1.29
CA ASP A 76 -6.82 -28.54 -0.78
C ASP A 76 -7.93 -29.12 -1.67
N THR A 77 -9.13 -29.28 -1.12
CA THR A 77 -10.33 -29.41 -1.96
C THR A 77 -10.61 -28.09 -2.68
N ALA A 78 -11.32 -28.15 -3.81
CA ALA A 78 -11.69 -26.94 -4.55
C ALA A 78 -12.41 -25.90 -3.66
N GLY A 79 -13.31 -26.35 -2.77
CA GLY A 79 -14.03 -25.47 -1.84
C GLY A 79 -13.13 -24.79 -0.82
N GLU A 80 -12.15 -25.51 -0.26
CA GLU A 80 -11.17 -24.96 0.69
C GLU A 80 -10.25 -23.94 0.01
N ALA A 81 -9.76 -24.24 -1.19
CA ALA A 81 -8.89 -23.34 -1.94
C ALA A 81 -9.60 -22.02 -2.29
N TRP A 82 -10.86 -22.11 -2.77
CA TRP A 82 -11.71 -20.94 -3.01
C TRP A 82 -12.01 -20.16 -1.74
N GLY A 83 -12.24 -20.84 -0.61
CA GLY A 83 -12.43 -20.18 0.69
C GLY A 83 -11.24 -19.32 1.09
N LYS A 84 -10.02 -19.87 1.00
CA LYS A 84 -8.78 -19.14 1.32
C LYS A 84 -8.55 -17.95 0.39
N VAL A 85 -8.77 -18.12 -0.92
CA VAL A 85 -8.64 -17.00 -1.89
C VAL A 85 -9.67 -15.91 -1.60
N ALA A 86 -10.90 -16.27 -1.26
CA ALA A 86 -11.94 -15.31 -0.88
C ALA A 86 -11.58 -14.53 0.40
N GLU A 87 -11.00 -15.20 1.41
CA GLU A 87 -10.51 -14.53 2.63
C GLU A 87 -9.41 -13.50 2.33
N VAL A 88 -8.44 -13.86 1.48
CA VAL A 88 -7.38 -12.94 1.04
C VAL A 88 -7.98 -11.78 0.23
N GLY A 89 -8.88 -12.07 -0.72
CA GLY A 89 -9.58 -11.04 -1.49
C GLY A 89 -10.34 -10.06 -0.60
N TYR A 90 -11.02 -10.56 0.43
CA TYR A 90 -11.70 -9.71 1.42
C TYR A 90 -10.72 -8.82 2.21
N ALA A 91 -9.57 -9.35 2.61
CA ALA A 91 -8.52 -8.56 3.26
C ALA A 91 -7.96 -7.47 2.33
N LEU A 92 -7.73 -7.78 1.05
CA LEU A 92 -7.27 -6.81 0.05
C LEU A 92 -8.32 -5.70 -0.19
N ALA A 93 -9.61 -6.06 -0.25
CA ALA A 93 -10.70 -5.11 -0.38
C ALA A 93 -10.82 -4.17 0.84
N GLN A 94 -10.63 -4.69 2.05
CA GLN A 94 -10.55 -3.87 3.27
C GLN A 94 -9.36 -2.92 3.24
N ALA A 95 -8.16 -3.41 2.87
CA ALA A 95 -6.97 -2.59 2.75
C ALA A 95 -7.16 -1.45 1.73
N ARG A 96 -7.82 -1.74 0.60
CA ARG A 96 -8.16 -0.73 -0.42
C ARG A 96 -9.09 0.34 0.14
N THR A 97 -10.13 -0.07 0.86
CA THR A 97 -11.05 0.87 1.52
C THR A 97 -10.31 1.75 2.53
N GLY A 98 -9.42 1.16 3.32
CA GLY A 98 -8.55 1.91 4.24
C GLY A 98 -7.64 2.91 3.52
N GLY A 99 -7.04 2.52 2.40
CA GLY A 99 -6.21 3.40 1.56
C GLY A 99 -6.98 4.59 1.01
N LEU A 100 -8.20 4.39 0.51
CA LEU A 100 -9.08 5.48 0.03
C LEU A 100 -9.39 6.50 1.13
N LEU A 101 -9.75 6.02 2.33
CA LEU A 101 -10.02 6.88 3.48
C LEU A 101 -8.77 7.66 3.90
N MET A 102 -7.62 6.99 3.97
CA MET A 102 -6.34 7.62 4.30
C MET A 102 -5.96 8.69 3.30
N ALA A 103 -6.09 8.43 1.99
CA ALA A 103 -5.79 9.41 0.94
C ALA A 103 -6.69 10.66 1.04
N ALA A 104 -7.98 10.47 1.36
CA ALA A 104 -8.92 11.57 1.58
C ALA A 104 -8.50 12.45 2.78
N GLU A 105 -8.16 11.82 3.91
CA GLU A 105 -7.77 12.52 5.13
C GLU A 105 -6.43 13.26 4.96
N LEU A 106 -5.44 12.63 4.34
CA LEU A 106 -4.14 13.27 4.07
C LEU A 106 -4.29 14.50 3.18
N ARG A 107 -5.20 14.46 2.19
CA ARG A 107 -5.48 15.60 1.33
C ARG A 107 -6.10 16.77 2.09
N VAL A 108 -6.94 16.48 3.08
CA VAL A 108 -7.52 17.47 3.99
C VAL A 108 -6.44 18.07 4.91
N SER A 109 -5.63 17.22 5.53
CA SER A 109 -4.52 17.63 6.40
C SER A 109 -3.48 18.50 5.67
N ARG A 110 -3.14 18.16 4.42
CA ARG A 110 -2.19 18.94 3.61
C ARG A 110 -2.68 20.36 3.35
N ARG A 111 -3.99 20.53 3.11
CA ARG A 111 -4.60 21.85 2.89
C ARG A 111 -4.56 22.69 4.16
N MET A 112 -5.02 22.14 5.28
CA MET A 112 -4.98 22.84 6.57
C MET A 112 -3.55 23.25 6.97
N LEU A 113 -2.57 22.37 6.76
CA LEU A 113 -1.17 22.71 7.05
C LEU A 113 -0.64 23.83 6.14
N GLY A 114 -1.04 23.82 4.87
CA GLY A 114 -0.72 24.90 3.93
C GLY A 114 -1.29 26.25 4.37
N GLU A 115 -2.53 26.26 4.85
CA GLU A 115 -3.19 27.47 5.39
C GLU A 115 -2.43 28.00 6.62
N LEU A 116 -2.11 27.14 7.58
CA LEU A 116 -1.35 27.49 8.79
C LEU A 116 0.07 28.01 8.50
N ALA A 117 0.71 27.52 7.43
CA ALA A 117 2.04 27.98 7.04
C ALA A 117 2.02 29.34 6.30
N SER A 118 0.84 29.77 5.84
CA SER A 118 0.65 31.02 5.08
C SER A 118 0.08 32.17 5.92
N SER A 119 -0.33 31.90 7.17
CA SER A 119 -0.81 32.88 8.16
C SER A 119 0.31 33.44 9.03
#